data_AF-A0A9W4W730-F1
#
_entry.id   AF-A0A9W4W730-F1
#
_cell.length_a   1.000
_cell.length_b   1.000
_cell.length_c   1.000
_cell.angle_alpha   90.00
_cell.angle_beta   90.00
_cell.angle_gamma   90.00
#
_symmetry.space_group_name_H-M   'P 1'
#
loop_
_entity.id
_entity.type
_entity.pdbx_description
1 polymer ?
#
loop_
_entity_poly.entity_id
_entity_poly.type
_entity_poly.pdbx_seq_one_letter_code
_entity_poly.pdbx_strand_id
1 'polypeptide(L)'
;MERAFSSFKLVISYPKLRLYKVCAQLGAALLIIGGIWLAIDFKGQFGNFFHLNGGGISYLIGLNLCALAAIQYIFADKYNGPITRALLYASKHVTALYVIQWVLICWFMGALGYHTLSLWPTLCMMVLMTLLTFAMHKVYLKSKQSFIDITQKTKRTA
;
A
#
# COMPACT_ATOMS: atom_id res chain seq x y z
N MET A 1 -4.56 17.00 -16.89
CA MET A 1 -4.94 16.61 -15.52
C MET A 1 -6.33 15.96 -15.47
N GLU A 2 -7.28 16.39 -16.31
CA GLU A 2 -8.63 15.79 -16.43
C GLU A 2 -8.68 14.37 -17.02
N ARG A 3 -7.77 13.98 -17.93
CA ARG A 3 -7.83 12.63 -18.55
C ARG A 3 -7.57 11.48 -17.57
N ALA A 4 -6.66 11.64 -16.62
CA ALA A 4 -6.44 10.62 -15.58
C ALA A 4 -7.63 10.52 -14.61
N PHE A 5 -8.34 11.64 -14.39
CA PHE A 5 -9.54 11.69 -13.56
C PHE A 5 -10.76 11.12 -14.31
N SER A 6 -10.86 11.29 -15.63
CA SER A 6 -11.93 10.73 -16.45
C SER A 6 -11.76 9.22 -16.66
N SER A 7 -10.54 8.71 -16.85
CA SER A 7 -10.28 7.28 -16.92
C SER A 7 -10.53 6.57 -15.58
N PHE A 8 -10.23 7.22 -14.45
CA PHE A 8 -10.60 6.70 -13.12
C PHE A 8 -12.12 6.74 -12.88
N LYS A 9 -12.81 7.81 -13.32
CA LYS A 9 -14.29 7.87 -13.30
C LYS A 9 -14.94 6.82 -14.22
N LEU A 10 -14.35 6.50 -15.37
CA LEU A 10 -14.87 5.51 -16.32
C LEU A 10 -14.72 4.06 -15.82
N VAL A 11 -13.59 3.72 -15.19
CA VAL A 11 -13.43 2.44 -14.46
C VAL A 11 -14.44 2.34 -13.31
N ILE A 12 -14.77 3.49 -12.72
CA ILE A 12 -15.79 3.66 -11.68
C ILE A 12 -17.18 3.93 -12.32
N SER A 13 -17.60 3.25 -13.41
CA SER A 13 -19.00 3.41 -13.92
C SER A 13 -19.74 2.13 -14.29
N TYR A 14 -19.07 0.97 -14.35
CA TYR A 14 -19.71 -0.36 -14.47
C TYR A 14 -20.44 -0.75 -13.17
N PRO A 15 -21.32 -1.76 -13.10
CA PRO A 15 -22.08 -2.12 -11.89
C PRO A 15 -21.16 -2.60 -10.74
N LYS A 16 -20.56 -1.64 -10.03
CA LYS A 16 -19.45 -1.80 -9.08
C LYS A 16 -19.78 -2.72 -7.93
N LEU A 17 -21.01 -2.65 -7.42
CA LEU A 17 -21.43 -3.46 -6.27
C LEU A 17 -21.22 -4.95 -6.53
N ARG A 18 -21.40 -5.42 -7.76
CA ARG A 18 -21.25 -6.84 -8.10
C ARG A 18 -19.78 -7.27 -8.06
N LEU A 19 -18.87 -6.48 -8.62
CA LEU A 19 -17.44 -6.79 -8.64
C LEU A 19 -16.86 -6.82 -7.21
N TYR A 20 -17.16 -5.81 -6.39
CA TYR A 20 -16.66 -5.77 -5.02
C TYR A 20 -17.31 -6.83 -4.13
N LYS A 21 -18.58 -7.19 -4.37
CA LYS A 21 -19.25 -8.29 -3.67
C LYS A 21 -18.62 -9.64 -4.02
N VAL A 22 -18.25 -9.86 -5.29
CA VAL A 22 -17.51 -11.05 -5.73
C VAL A 22 -16.10 -11.07 -5.12
N CYS A 23 -15.38 -9.94 -5.11
CA CYS A 23 -14.09 -9.84 -4.42
C CYS A 23 -14.21 -10.09 -2.92
N ALA A 24 -15.28 -9.63 -2.27
CA ALA A 24 -15.52 -9.89 -0.84
C ALA A 24 -15.81 -11.37 -0.56
N GLN A 25 -16.65 -12.00 -1.39
CA GLN A 25 -17.01 -13.42 -1.23
C GLN A 25 -15.84 -14.35 -1.53
N LEU A 26 -15.13 -14.11 -2.64
CA LEU A 26 -13.89 -14.83 -2.95
C LEU A 26 -12.81 -14.55 -1.90
N GLY A 27 -12.62 -13.29 -1.53
CA GLY A 27 -11.66 -12.89 -0.50
C GLY A 27 -11.93 -13.60 0.82
N ALA A 28 -13.18 -13.63 1.28
CA ALA A 28 -13.57 -14.33 2.50
C ALA A 28 -13.37 -15.84 2.39
N ALA A 29 -13.74 -16.46 1.27
CA ALA A 29 -13.52 -17.89 1.04
C ALA A 29 -12.03 -18.24 1.07
N LEU A 30 -11.18 -17.49 0.35
CA LEU A 30 -9.72 -17.68 0.33
C LEU A 30 -9.08 -17.40 1.69
N LEU A 31 -9.56 -16.39 2.43
CA LEU A 31 -9.07 -16.06 3.76
C LEU A 31 -9.40 -17.16 4.78
N ILE A 32 -10.61 -17.73 4.72
CA ILE A 32 -11.02 -18.84 5.59
C ILE A 32 -10.23 -20.10 5.23
N ILE A 33 -10.14 -20.46 3.94
CA ILE A 33 -9.41 -21.65 3.49
C ILE A 33 -7.92 -21.53 3.83
N GLY A 34 -7.29 -20.40 3.47
CA GLY A 34 -5.89 -20.13 3.77
C GLY A 34 -5.63 -20.05 5.27
N GLY A 35 -6.54 -19.44 6.04
CA GLY A 35 -6.45 -19.33 7.49
C GLY A 35 -6.58 -20.66 8.23
N ILE A 36 -7.49 -21.54 7.80
CA ILE A 36 -7.60 -22.91 8.33
C ILE A 36 -6.30 -23.69 8.03
N TRP A 37 -5.76 -23.56 6.82
CA TRP A 37 -4.51 -24.21 6.45
C TRP A 37 -3.32 -23.70 7.27
N LEU A 38 -3.30 -22.39 7.55
CA LEU A 38 -2.29 -21.75 8.39
C LEU A 38 -2.40 -22.19 9.86
N ALA A 39 -3.61 -22.43 10.36
CA ALA A 39 -3.83 -22.89 11.73
C ALA A 39 -3.34 -24.34 11.94
N ILE A 40 -3.37 -25.17 10.90
CA ILE A 40 -2.89 -26.56 10.95
C ILE A 40 -1.37 -26.61 10.88
N ASP A 41 -0.74 -25.80 10.01
CA ASP A 41 0.73 -25.79 9.88
C ASP A 41 1.27 -24.37 9.60
N PHE A 42 1.33 -23.56 10.67
CA PHE A 42 1.81 -22.19 10.57
C PHE A 42 3.27 -22.12 10.10
N LYS A 43 4.11 -23.05 10.56
CA LYS A 43 5.56 -23.05 10.30
C LYS A 43 5.89 -23.56 8.90
N GLY A 44 5.12 -24.51 8.36
CA GLY A 44 5.24 -24.98 6.98
C GLY A 44 4.58 -24.06 5.96
N GLN A 45 3.48 -23.38 6.32
CA GLN A 45 2.74 -22.53 5.39
C GLN A 45 3.20 -21.06 5.38
N PHE A 46 3.67 -20.52 6.51
CA PHE A 46 4.08 -19.12 6.69
C PHE A 46 5.54 -18.95 7.14
N GLY A 47 6.30 -20.04 7.25
CA GLY A 47 7.60 -20.08 7.92
C GLY A 47 8.63 -19.03 7.50
N ASN A 48 8.62 -18.60 6.22
CA ASN A 48 9.41 -17.46 5.75
C ASN A 48 8.57 -16.63 4.77
N PHE A 49 8.56 -15.30 4.94
CA PHE A 49 7.85 -14.37 4.03
C PHE A 49 8.28 -14.52 2.56
N PHE A 50 9.51 -14.97 2.30
CA PHE A 50 10.06 -15.18 0.96
C PHE A 50 9.77 -16.57 0.38
N HIS A 51 9.40 -17.55 1.21
CA HIS A 51 9.05 -18.91 0.81
C HIS A 51 7.67 -19.26 1.36
N LEU A 52 6.67 -18.56 0.86
CA LEU A 52 5.28 -18.75 1.25
C LEU A 52 4.70 -19.95 0.48
N ASN A 53 4.14 -20.92 1.20
CA ASN A 53 3.43 -22.04 0.59
C ASN A 53 2.00 -21.64 0.20
N GLY A 54 1.31 -22.49 -0.55
CA GLY A 54 -0.03 -22.21 -1.11
C GLY A 54 -1.06 -21.74 -0.08
N GLY A 55 -1.00 -22.22 1.18
CA GLY A 55 -1.86 -21.76 2.27
C GLY A 55 -1.58 -20.30 2.69
N GLY A 56 -0.30 -19.93 2.82
CA GLY A 56 0.07 -18.54 3.10
C GLY A 56 -0.28 -17.58 1.95
N ILE A 57 -0.10 -18.03 0.70
CA ILE A 57 -0.45 -17.24 -0.50
C ILE A 57 -1.96 -17.01 -0.57
N SER A 58 -2.76 -18.06 -0.40
CA SER A 58 -4.22 -17.97 -0.42
C SER A 58 -4.76 -17.10 0.71
N TYR A 59 -4.19 -17.19 1.91
CA TYR A 59 -4.50 -16.30 3.03
C TYR A 59 -4.23 -14.83 2.70
N LEU A 60 -3.04 -14.49 2.16
CA LEU A 60 -2.70 -13.11 1.80
C LEU A 60 -3.56 -12.55 0.66
N ILE A 61 -3.88 -13.37 -0.34
CA ILE A 61 -4.79 -12.98 -1.43
C ILE A 61 -6.18 -12.71 -0.86
N GLY A 62 -6.69 -13.60 -0.01
CA GLY A 62 -7.97 -13.44 0.67
C GLY A 62 -8.03 -12.15 1.47
N LEU A 63 -6.99 -11.88 2.27
CA LEU A 63 -6.86 -10.66 3.09
C LEU A 63 -6.83 -9.39 2.25
N ASN A 64 -6.08 -9.37 1.14
CA ASN A 64 -6.06 -8.21 0.24
C ASN A 64 -7.41 -7.97 -0.44
N LEU A 65 -8.09 -9.02 -0.90
CA LEU A 65 -9.41 -8.93 -1.52
C LEU A 65 -10.48 -8.44 -0.52
N CYS A 66 -10.45 -8.95 0.71
CA CYS A 66 -11.32 -8.46 1.79
C CYS A 66 -11.02 -7.00 2.13
N ALA A 67 -9.74 -6.61 2.23
CA ALA A 67 -9.36 -5.22 2.50
C ALA A 67 -9.84 -4.28 1.39
N LEU A 68 -9.72 -4.68 0.12
CA LEU A 68 -10.21 -3.90 -1.02
C LEU A 68 -11.73 -3.70 -0.96
N ALA A 69 -12.48 -4.76 -0.62
CA ALA A 69 -13.92 -4.68 -0.45
C ALA A 69 -14.33 -3.81 0.75
N ALA A 70 -13.61 -3.90 1.87
CA ALA A 70 -13.83 -3.08 3.05
C ALA A 70 -13.57 -1.59 2.77
N ILE A 71 -12.47 -1.27 2.08
CA ILE A 71 -12.16 0.10 1.64
C ILE A 71 -13.30 0.62 0.75
N GLN A 72 -13.75 -0.17 -0.22
CA GLN A 72 -14.88 0.25 -1.06
C GLN A 72 -16.14 0.53 -0.24
N TYR A 73 -16.48 -0.34 0.71
CA TYR A 73 -17.66 -0.16 1.56
C TYR A 73 -17.56 1.10 2.43
N ILE A 74 -16.39 1.36 3.02
CA ILE A 74 -16.14 2.49 3.91
C ILE A 74 -16.09 3.82 3.13
N PHE A 75 -15.53 3.82 1.91
CA PHE A 75 -15.30 5.05 1.14
C PHE A 75 -16.33 5.29 0.03
N ALA A 76 -17.31 4.39 -0.16
CA ALA A 76 -18.37 4.54 -1.17
C ALA A 76 -19.09 5.89 -1.08
N ASP A 77 -19.37 6.38 0.14
CA ASP A 77 -20.09 7.64 0.36
C ASP A 77 -19.20 8.84 0.73
N LYS A 78 -17.94 8.63 1.10
CA LYS A 78 -17.04 9.67 1.65
C LYS A 78 -15.84 9.99 0.77
N TYR A 79 -16.11 10.31 -0.50
CA TYR A 79 -15.05 10.63 -1.47
C TYR A 79 -14.22 11.90 -1.13
N ASN A 80 -14.68 12.74 -0.19
CA ASN A 80 -14.02 14.01 0.18
C ASN A 80 -13.23 14.00 1.50
N GLY A 81 -13.10 12.85 2.17
CA GLY A 81 -12.34 12.77 3.42
C GLY A 81 -10.83 12.95 3.24
N PRO A 82 -10.10 13.48 4.25
CA PRO A 82 -8.63 13.57 4.22
C PRO A 82 -7.97 12.19 4.06
N ILE A 83 -8.60 11.15 4.62
CA ILE A 83 -8.17 9.75 4.50
C ILE A 83 -8.34 9.25 3.06
N THR A 84 -9.46 9.53 2.41
CA THR A 84 -9.69 9.18 0.99
C THR A 84 -8.67 9.85 0.08
N ARG A 85 -8.35 11.13 0.33
CA ARG A 85 -7.28 11.84 -0.41
C ARG A 85 -5.91 11.20 -0.16
N ALA A 86 -5.60 10.79 1.07
CA ALA A 86 -4.35 10.11 1.38
C ALA A 86 -4.25 8.75 0.67
N LEU A 87 -5.33 7.95 0.64
CA LEU A 87 -5.38 6.68 -0.09
C LEU A 87 -5.24 6.88 -1.60
N LEU A 88 -5.94 7.84 -2.18
CA LEU A 88 -5.84 8.16 -3.62
C LEU A 88 -4.43 8.66 -3.97
N TYR A 89 -3.83 9.47 -3.10
CA TYR A 89 -2.45 9.93 -3.26
C TYR A 89 -1.46 8.76 -3.18
N ALA A 90 -1.61 7.89 -2.19
CA ALA A 90 -0.77 6.71 -2.01
C ALA A 90 -0.90 5.75 -3.21
N SER A 91 -2.11 5.53 -3.71
CA SER A 91 -2.36 4.71 -4.91
C SER A 91 -1.69 5.30 -6.16
N LYS A 92 -1.77 6.62 -6.36
CA LYS A 92 -1.12 7.31 -7.49
C LYS A 92 0.41 7.20 -7.47
N HIS A 93 1.01 7.19 -6.28
CA HIS A 93 2.46 7.18 -6.09
C HIS A 93 2.97 5.88 -5.46
N VAL A 94 2.22 4.78 -5.61
CA VAL A 94 2.48 3.51 -4.91
C VAL A 94 3.88 2.97 -5.18
N THR A 95 4.34 3.00 -6.43
CA THR A 95 5.67 2.53 -6.80
C THR A 95 6.77 3.37 -6.16
N ALA A 96 6.61 4.69 -6.14
CA ALA A 96 7.60 5.59 -5.54
C ALA A 96 7.65 5.43 -4.02
N LEU A 97 6.49 5.35 -3.37
CA LEU A 97 6.40 5.10 -1.93
C LEU A 97 7.02 3.74 -1.56
N TYR A 98 6.73 2.70 -2.33
CA TYR A 98 7.31 1.37 -2.14
C TYR A 98 8.84 1.38 -2.23
N VAL A 99 9.40 2.02 -3.27
CA VAL A 99 10.87 2.09 -3.43
C VAL A 99 11.52 2.88 -2.30
N ILE A 100 10.94 4.02 -1.91
CA ILE A 100 11.46 4.82 -0.78
C ILE A 100 11.41 3.99 0.51
N GLN A 101 10.28 3.33 0.78
CA GLN A 101 10.11 2.49 1.96
C GLN A 101 11.13 1.34 1.97
N TRP A 102 11.34 0.69 0.82
CA TRP A 102 12.32 -0.39 0.68
C TRP A 102 13.74 0.08 1.00
N VAL A 103 14.17 1.19 0.39
CA VAL A 103 15.50 1.76 0.63
C VAL A 103 15.68 2.13 2.10
N LEU A 104 14.68 2.77 2.71
CA LEU A 104 14.71 3.12 4.14
C LEU A 104 14.83 1.88 5.02
N ILE A 105 14.03 0.84 4.77
CA ILE A 105 14.06 -0.40 5.54
C ILE A 105 15.43 -1.09 5.40
N CYS A 106 15.99 -1.18 4.19
CA CYS A 106 17.30 -1.79 3.97
C CYS A 106 18.42 -1.05 4.72
N TRP A 107 18.36 0.29 4.74
CA TRP A 107 19.32 1.10 5.48
C TRP A 107 19.16 0.95 6.99
N PHE A 108 17.93 0.98 7.49
CA PHE A 108 17.64 0.78 8.92
C PHE A 108 17.98 -0.62 9.41
N MET A 109 17.82 -1.64 8.56
CA MET A 109 18.25 -3.01 8.85
C MET A 109 19.77 -3.08 9.07
N GLY A 110 20.55 -2.34 8.27
CA GLY A 110 22.00 -2.23 8.48
C GLY A 110 22.39 -1.51 9.77
N ALA A 111 21.60 -0.51 10.20
CA ALA A 111 21.89 0.28 11.40
C ALA A 111 21.40 -0.34 12.71
N LEU A 112 20.20 -0.92 12.74
CA LEU A 112 19.54 -1.47 13.94
C LEU A 112 19.70 -3.00 14.08
N GLY A 113 20.19 -3.66 13.04
CA GLY A 113 20.31 -5.12 12.99
C GLY A 113 19.04 -5.83 12.52
N TYR A 114 19.20 -7.06 12.03
CA TYR A 114 18.11 -7.90 11.53
C TYR A 114 17.57 -8.79 12.65
N HIS A 115 16.25 -8.83 12.83
CA HIS A 115 15.56 -9.79 13.71
C HIS A 115 15.93 -9.72 15.21
N THR A 116 16.41 -8.56 15.67
CA THR A 116 16.79 -8.30 17.07
C THR A 116 15.65 -7.70 17.89
N LEU A 117 14.62 -7.15 17.24
CA LEU A 117 13.51 -6.46 17.88
C LEU A 117 12.37 -7.43 18.24
N SER A 118 11.85 -7.28 19.47
CA SER A 118 10.63 -7.95 19.90
C SER A 118 9.39 -7.38 19.19
N LEU A 119 8.21 -7.96 19.45
CA LEU A 119 6.96 -7.63 18.75
C LEU A 119 6.59 -6.13 18.87
N TRP A 120 6.64 -5.56 20.08
CA TRP A 120 6.25 -4.17 20.33
C TRP A 120 7.16 -3.13 19.62
N PRO A 121 8.49 -3.20 19.74
CA PRO A 121 9.40 -2.37 18.94
C PRO A 121 9.18 -2.52 17.44
N THR A 122 8.88 -3.73 16.97
CA THR A 122 8.61 -3.98 15.55
C THR A 122 7.36 -3.23 15.07
N LEU A 123 6.28 -3.26 15.85
CA LEU A 123 5.06 -2.50 15.53
C LEU A 123 5.32 -0.97 15.52
N CYS A 124 6.06 -0.45 16.50
CA CYS A 124 6.45 0.96 16.52
C CYS A 124 7.28 1.33 15.28
N MET A 125 8.22 0.48 14.89
CA MET A 125 9.02 0.68 13.68
C MET A 125 8.19 0.65 12.40
N MET A 126 7.18 -0.22 12.29
CA MET A 126 6.28 -0.22 11.13
C MET A 126 5.58 1.14 10.96
N VAL A 127 5.06 1.70 12.05
CA VAL A 127 4.39 3.03 12.04
C VAL A 127 5.41 4.13 11.70
N LEU A 128 6.58 4.11 12.35
CA LEU A 128 7.64 5.08 12.11
C LEU A 128 8.13 5.07 10.66
N MET A 129 8.39 3.89 10.08
CA MET A 129 8.81 3.74 8.69
C MET A 129 7.74 4.23 7.71
N THR A 130 6.47 3.99 8.01
CA THR A 130 5.37 4.49 7.19
C THR A 130 5.33 6.02 7.20
N LEU A 131 5.41 6.64 8.38
CA LEU A 131 5.44 8.10 8.52
C LEU A 131 6.67 8.70 7.82
N LEU A 132 7.84 8.08 7.98
CA LEU A 132 9.09 8.52 7.37
C LEU A 132 9.03 8.42 5.84
N THR A 133 8.44 7.36 5.30
CA THR A 133 8.24 7.19 3.85
C THR A 133 7.37 8.32 3.28
N PHE A 134 6.25 8.64 3.94
CA PHE A 134 5.40 9.76 3.54
C PHE A 134 6.12 11.11 3.63
N ALA A 135 6.92 11.32 4.67
CA ALA A 135 7.71 12.55 4.84
C ALA A 135 8.77 12.69 3.73
N MET A 136 9.56 11.63 3.49
CA MET A 136 10.57 11.56 2.42
C MET A 136 9.96 11.80 1.05
N HIS A 137 8.81 11.18 0.76
CA HIS A 137 8.15 11.36 -0.53
C HIS A 137 7.65 12.80 -0.73
N LYS A 138 7.13 13.45 0.32
CA LYS A 138 6.76 14.88 0.27
C LYS A 138 7.97 15.77 0.03
N VAL A 139 9.10 15.50 0.70
CA VAL A 139 10.35 16.24 0.50
C VAL A 139 10.84 16.06 -0.94
N TYR A 140 10.84 14.83 -1.46
CA TYR A 140 11.22 14.53 -2.83
C TYR A 140 10.41 15.34 -3.85
N LEU A 141 9.08 15.41 -3.69
CA LEU A 141 8.22 16.21 -4.57
C LEU A 141 8.52 17.71 -4.46
N LYS A 142 8.73 18.22 -3.25
CA LYS A 142 9.06 19.64 -3.02
C LYS A 142 10.41 20.00 -3.66
N SER A 143 11.41 19.15 -3.51
CA SER A 143 12.72 19.33 -4.15
C SER A 143 12.59 19.33 -5.66
N LYS A 144 11.87 18.36 -6.25
CA LYS A 144 11.65 18.29 -7.70
C LYS A 144 10.99 19.57 -8.25
N GLN A 145 9.98 20.09 -7.55
CA GLN A 145 9.32 21.33 -7.96
C GLN A 145 10.28 22.53 -7.91
N SER A 146 11.07 22.65 -6.84
CA SER A 146 12.06 23.71 -6.70
C SER A 146 13.11 23.68 -7.81
N PHE A 147 13.58 22.51 -8.23
CA PHE A 147 14.53 22.37 -9.35
C PHE A 147 13.91 22.79 -10.69
N ILE A 148 12.65 22.42 -10.94
CA ILE A 148 11.91 22.84 -12.14
C ILE A 148 11.78 24.37 -12.16
N ASP A 149 11.41 24.99 -11.05
CA ASP A 149 11.25 26.44 -10.94
C ASP A 149 12.57 27.19 -11.16
N ILE A 150 13.68 26.68 -10.62
CA ILE A 150 15.02 27.22 -10.88
C ILE A 150 15.36 27.14 -12.37
N THR A 151 15.14 25.98 -12.99
CA THR A 151 15.48 25.76 -14.42
C THR A 151 14.62 26.66 -15.33
N GLN A 152 13.33 26.81 -15.03
CA GLN A 152 12.43 27.70 -15.75
C GLN A 152 12.81 29.18 -15.58
N LYS A 153 13.22 29.58 -14.38
CA LYS A 153 13.72 30.93 -14.13
C LYS A 153 14.97 31.21 -14.96
N THR A 154 15.96 30.30 -14.95
CA THR A 154 17.18 30.42 -15.75
C THR A 154 16.88 30.56 -17.24
N LYS A 155 15.94 29.78 -17.79
CA LYS A 155 15.57 29.83 -19.21
C LYS A 155 14.79 31.09 -19.63
N ARG A 156 14.20 31.83 -18.68
CA ARG A 156 13.51 33.11 -18.97
C ARG A 156 14.45 34.31 -18.91
N THR A 157 15.59 34.18 -18.25
CA THR A 157 16.62 35.23 -18.12
C THR A 157 17.77 35.09 -19.13
N ALA A 158 17.81 34.01 -19.90
CA ALA A 158 18.72 33.80 -21.03
C ALA A 158 17.99 34.07 -22.34
#